data_AF-A0A9X7ZVJ8-F1
#
_entry.id   AF-A0A9X7ZVJ8-F1
#
_cell.length_a   1.000
_cell.length_b   1.000
_cell.length_c   1.000
_cell.angle_alpha   90.00
_cell.angle_beta   90.00
_cell.angle_gamma   90.00
#
_symmetry.space_group_name_H-M   'P 1'
#
loop_
_entity.id
_entity.type
_entity.pdbx_description
1 polymer ?
#
loop_
_entity_poly.entity_id
_entity_poly.type
_entity_poly.pdbx_seq_one_letter_code
_entity_poly.pdbx_strand_id
1 'polypeptide(L)' 'MVVTVYQDRCDGVEACPRNGVCMEVCALDAIEHKGDSIIITEDCTNCGLCVMNCPRGALSK' A
#
# COMPACT_ATOMS: atom_id res chain seq x y z
N MET A 1 0.63 -2.53 -15.18
CA MET A 1 0.62 -3.60 -14.16
C MET A 1 0.91 -2.91 -12.84
N VAL A 2 -0.12 -2.77 -12.00
CA VAL A 2 -0.04 -2.05 -10.73
C VAL A 2 0.28 -3.03 -9.61
N VAL A 3 0.75 -2.50 -8.47
CA VAL A 3 0.90 -3.28 -7.26
C VAL A 3 -0.47 -3.81 -6.81
N THR A 4 -0.52 -5.07 -6.41
CA THR A 4 -1.72 -5.74 -5.89
C THR A 4 -1.75 -5.65 -4.36
N VAL A 5 -2.93 -5.40 -3.79
CA VAL A 5 -3.19 -5.36 -2.34
C VAL A 5 -3.93 -6.63 -1.91
N TYR A 6 -3.35 -7.40 -1.00
CA TYR A 6 -3.98 -8.54 -0.34
C TYR A 6 -4.85 -8.06 0.82
N GLN A 7 -6.17 -8.03 0.58
CA GLN A 7 -7.17 -7.52 1.53
C GLN A 7 -7.24 -8.35 2.82
N ASP A 8 -6.88 -9.63 2.77
CA ASP A 8 -6.75 -10.52 3.93
C ASP A 8 -5.56 -10.15 4.84
N ARG A 9 -4.65 -9.30 4.37
CA ARG A 9 -3.41 -8.93 5.08
C ARG A 9 -3.26 -7.43 5.28
N CYS A 10 -4.22 -6.61 4.83
CA CYS A 10 -4.25 -5.17 5.02
C CYS A 10 -5.44 -4.81 5.92
N ASP A 11 -5.15 -4.21 7.08
CA ASP A 11 -6.13 -3.73 8.07
C ASP A 11 -6.20 -2.19 8.04
N GLY A 12 -5.77 -1.58 6.93
CA GLY A 12 -5.87 -0.13 6.74
C GLY A 12 -4.71 0.66 7.37
N VAL A 13 -4.81 1.99 7.26
CA VAL A 13 -3.74 2.92 7.67
C VAL A 13 -3.67 3.05 9.19
N GLU A 14 -4.81 3.19 9.85
CA GLU A 14 -4.90 3.40 11.30
C GLU A 14 -4.44 2.17 12.11
N ALA A 15 -4.75 0.96 11.65
CA ALA A 15 -4.31 -0.28 12.30
C ALA A 15 -2.98 -0.82 11.72
N CYS A 16 -2.29 -0.05 10.87
CA CYS A 16 -0.98 -0.43 10.36
C CYS A 16 0.10 -0.19 11.44
N PRO A 17 1.00 -1.15 11.70
CA PRO A 17 2.10 -0.97 12.66
C PRO A 17 3.02 0.22 12.39
N ARG A 18 2.99 0.75 11.15
CA ARG A 18 3.75 1.93 10.73
C ARG A 18 2.84 3.01 10.14
N ASN A 19 1.61 3.14 10.65
CA ASN A 19 0.64 4.19 10.29
C ASN A 19 0.52 4.44 8.77
N GLY A 20 0.39 3.37 7.98
CA GLY A 20 0.24 3.49 6.53
C GLY A 20 1.52 3.87 5.77
N VAL A 21 2.71 3.47 6.24
CA VAL A 21 4.01 3.74 5.60
C VAL A 21 4.06 3.54 4.07
N CYS A 22 3.22 2.66 3.50
CA CYS A 22 3.10 2.50 2.06
C CYS A 22 2.76 3.81 1.33
N MET A 23 1.89 4.64 1.92
CA MET A 23 1.52 5.95 1.40
C MET A 23 2.67 6.94 1.51
N GLU A 24 3.36 6.97 2.66
CA GLU A 24 4.50 7.88 2.90
C GLU A 24 5.66 7.63 1.93
N VAL A 25 5.94 6.37 1.59
CA VAL A 25 7.02 6.03 0.65
C VAL A 25 6.62 6.15 -0.81
N CYS A 26 5.34 6.39 -1.11
CA CYS A 26 4.86 6.52 -2.48
C CYS A 26 5.11 7.94 -3.00
N ALA A 27 6.24 8.14 -3.68
CA ALA A 27 6.58 9.45 -4.27
C ALA A 27 5.61 9.94 -5.36
N LEU A 28 4.65 9.12 -5.77
CA LEU A 28 3.65 9.44 -6.79
C LEU A 28 2.25 9.64 -6.19
N ASP A 29 2.10 9.52 -4.87
CA ASP A 29 0.81 9.56 -4.18
C ASP A 29 -0.24 8.59 -4.77
N ALA A 30 0.22 7.50 -5.40
CA ALA A 30 -0.61 6.52 -6.09
C ALA A 30 -1.33 5.53 -5.14
N ILE A 31 -1.41 5.85 -3.85
CA ILE A 31 -2.01 4.98 -2.82
C ILE A 31 -3.03 5.78 -2.03
N GLU A 32 -4.28 5.34 -2.08
CA GLU A 32 -5.39 5.99 -1.39
C GLU A 32 -5.99 5.09 -0.30
N HIS A 33 -6.54 5.71 0.74
CA HIS A 33 -7.19 5.01 1.83
C HIS A 33 -8.62 4.65 1.45
N LYS A 34 -9.03 3.40 1.69
CA LYS A 34 -10.38 2.92 1.41
C LYS A 34 -10.88 2.04 2.55
N GLY A 35 -11.55 2.66 3.52
CA GLY A 35 -12.09 1.95 4.68
C GLY A 35 -10.97 1.32 5.50
N ASP A 36 -11.04 0.02 5.74
CA ASP A 36 -10.02 -0.73 6.50
C ASP A 36 -8.89 -1.27 5.61
N SER A 37 -8.61 -0.61 4.48
CA SER A 37 -7.57 -1.04 3.53
C SER A 37 -7.11 0.13 2.66
N ILE A 38 -6.25 -0.16 1.69
CA ILE A 38 -5.75 0.79 0.69
C ILE A 38 -6.08 0.32 -0.73
N ILE A 39 -6.11 1.27 -1.65
CA ILE A 39 -6.18 1.02 -3.09
C ILE A 39 -4.97 1.64 -3.79
N ILE A 40 -4.57 1.04 -4.90
CA ILE A 40 -3.48 1.53 -5.75
C ILE A 40 -4.10 2.13 -7.01
N THR A 41 -3.78 3.37 -7.32
CA THR A 41 -4.29 4.09 -8.50
C THR A 41 -3.51 3.71 -9.76
N GLU A 42 -3.97 4.20 -10.91
CA GLU A 42 -3.31 4.00 -12.20
C GLU A 42 -1.95 4.71 -12.32
N ASP A 43 -1.66 5.68 -11.45
CA ASP A 43 -0.38 6.39 -11.39
C ASP A 43 0.78 5.50 -10.89
N CYS A 44 0.47 4.30 -10.41
CA CYS A 44 1.47 3.36 -9.92
C CYS A 44 2.39 2.84 -11.05
N THR A 45 3.67 3.13 -10.91
CA THR A 45 4.74 2.69 -11.84
C THR A 45 5.38 1.35 -11.47
N ASN A 46 4.81 0.62 -10.49
CA ASN A 46 5.32 -0.67 -10.00
C ASN A 46 6.78 -0.62 -9.44
N CYS A 47 7.16 0.51 -8.82
CA CYS A 47 8.50 0.71 -8.25
C CYS A 47 8.79 -0.26 -7.08
N GLY A 48 7.77 -0.64 -6.28
CA GLY A 48 7.86 -1.62 -5.20
C GLY A 48 8.30 -1.12 -3.84
N LEU A 49 8.47 0.19 -3.67
CA LEU A 49 8.85 0.76 -2.36
C LEU A 49 7.82 0.42 -1.28
N CYS A 50 6.52 0.48 -1.61
CA CYS A 50 5.44 0.09 -0.72
C CYS A 50 5.47 -1.39 -0.36
N VAL A 51 5.84 -2.27 -1.30
CA VAL A 51 5.99 -3.72 -1.07
C VAL A 51 7.11 -3.99 -0.06
N MET A 52 8.28 -3.38 -0.24
CA MET A 52 9.43 -3.57 0.65
C MET A 52 9.20 -3.03 2.07
N ASN A 53 8.38 -1.98 2.21
CA ASN A 53 8.14 -1.33 3.49
C ASN A 53 6.89 -1.85 4.23
N CYS A 54 6.08 -2.71 3.60
CA CYS A 54 4.88 -3.25 4.22
C CYS A 54 5.24 -4.26 5.32
N PRO A 55 5.02 -3.95 6.62
CA PRO A 55 5.41 -4.86 7.70
C PRO A 55 4.61 -6.17 7.71
N ARG A 56 3.45 -6.18 7.05
CA ARG A 56 2.55 -7.33 6.98
C ARG A 56 2.64 -8.11 5.66
N GLY A 57 3.46 -7.65 4.72
CA GLY A 57 3.56 -8.29 3.39
C GLY A 57 2.22 -8.32 2.65
N ALA A 58 1.42 -7.26 2.79
CA ALA A 58 0.08 -7.14 2.20
C ALA A 58 0.10 -6.67 0.73
N LEU A 59 1.28 -6.43 0.16
CA LEU A 59 1.46 -5.85 -1.16
C LEU A 59 2.36 -6.75 -2.01
N SER A 60 2.04 -6.94 -3.28
CA SER A 60 2.89 -7.63 -4.27
C SER A 60 2.95 -6.86 -5.58
N LYS A 61 4.08 -6.97 -6.28
CA LYS A 61 4.21 -6.53 -7.67
C LYS A 61 3.50 -7.47 -8.65
#